data_AF-S6B2R1-F1
#
_entry.id   AF-S6B2R1-F1
#
_cell.length_a   1.000
_cell.length_b   1.000
_cell.length_c   1.000
_cell.angle_alpha   90.00
_cell.angle_beta   90.00
_cell.angle_gamma   90.00
#
_symmetry.space_group_name_H-M   'P 1'
#
loop_
_entity.id
_entity.type
_entity.pdbx_description
1 polymer ?
#
loop_
_entity_poly.entity_id
_entity_poly.type
_entity_poly.pdbx_seq_one_letter_code
_entity_poly.pdbx_strand_id
1 'polypeptide(L)'
;MLRNCLSKIPQSELHSIARKGQKMVIGVGEKECEYIENRYAPFKEIFPTLQILDKNQVFDVEPNVVKGRNALHRPDDIRALYVDNELTTCNFMALSEYVMKAANHDGKELRAMLNTEVKEVKREGNTFQVHTNNGIMNAKFVVFSACGYSLLFAQRMGVGLEYSVLSVAGSFYFAPNILRGKVYTVQNPAVPFAAIHGDPDIHADNIPDSVPRHCHCHCWKDTICEAYPTSLGCLNLIPGSWQCTWTCSRTVRYASTCLEICCLKSRDSPGCSSSRMRAK
;
A
#
# COMPACT_ATOMS: atom_id res chain seq x y z
N MET A 1 14.81 -3.65 0.57
CA MET A 1 14.77 -4.92 -0.19
C MET A 1 14.44 -4.71 -1.66
N LEU A 2 13.29 -4.10 -2.02
CA LEU A 2 12.91 -3.85 -3.42
C LEU A 2 13.96 -3.06 -4.22
N ARG A 3 14.45 -1.94 -3.67
CA ARG A 3 15.50 -1.12 -4.29
C ARG A 3 16.82 -1.90 -4.54
N ASN A 4 17.15 -2.85 -3.67
CA ASN A 4 18.32 -3.73 -3.82
C ASN A 4 18.10 -4.83 -4.86
N CYS A 5 16.86 -5.25 -5.09
CA CYS A 5 16.51 -6.19 -6.16
C CYS A 5 16.56 -5.46 -7.50
N LEU A 6 15.82 -4.35 -7.63
CA LEU A 6 15.73 -3.57 -8.87
C LEU A 6 17.09 -3.04 -9.36
N SER A 7 17.99 -2.65 -8.46
CA SER A 7 19.34 -2.18 -8.83
C SER A 7 20.26 -3.28 -9.39
N LYS A 8 19.91 -4.55 -9.22
CA LYS A 8 20.67 -5.69 -9.76
C LYS A 8 20.10 -6.21 -11.09
N ILE A 9 18.93 -5.73 -11.49
CA ILE A 9 18.32 -6.10 -12.76
C ILE A 9 19.09 -5.41 -13.90
N PRO A 10 19.50 -6.13 -14.96
CA PRO A 10 20.15 -5.51 -16.12
C PRO A 10 19.30 -4.37 -16.70
N GLN A 11 19.95 -3.28 -17.12
CA GLN A 11 19.24 -2.08 -17.59
C GLN A 11 18.32 -2.35 -18.79
N SER A 12 18.65 -3.35 -19.62
CA SER A 12 17.83 -3.82 -20.75
C SER A 12 16.48 -4.39 -20.33
N GLU A 13 16.38 -4.98 -19.14
CA GLU A 13 15.14 -5.54 -18.59
C GLU A 13 14.47 -4.59 -17.60
N LEU A 14 15.25 -3.74 -16.92
CA LEU A 14 14.74 -2.86 -15.89
C LEU A 14 13.62 -1.94 -16.39
N HIS A 15 13.71 -1.42 -17.62
CA HIS A 15 12.73 -0.48 -18.17
C HIS A 15 11.28 -1.03 -18.24
N SER A 16 11.11 -2.35 -18.44
CA SER A 16 9.78 -2.99 -18.45
C SER A 16 9.27 -3.35 -17.05
N ILE A 17 10.16 -3.37 -16.06
CA ILE A 17 9.88 -3.76 -14.67
C ILE A 17 9.70 -2.55 -13.78
N ALA A 18 10.55 -1.53 -13.89
CA ALA A 18 10.51 -0.35 -13.05
C ALA A 18 11.01 0.89 -13.80
N ARG A 19 10.46 2.05 -13.42
CA ARG A 19 10.80 3.34 -14.03
C ARG A 19 11.25 4.34 -13.00
N LYS A 20 12.22 5.15 -13.42
CA LYS A 20 12.60 6.33 -12.67
C LYS A 20 11.60 7.44 -12.90
N GLY A 21 11.37 8.24 -11.88
CA GLY A 21 10.50 9.41 -11.95
C GLY A 21 10.60 10.25 -10.68
N GLN A 22 9.75 11.26 -10.63
CA GLN A 22 9.60 12.10 -9.45
C GLN A 22 8.54 11.56 -8.50
N LYS A 23 8.73 11.82 -7.20
CA LYS A 23 7.70 11.63 -6.18
C LYS A 23 7.72 12.80 -5.20
N MET A 24 6.55 13.16 -4.71
CA MET A 24 6.41 14.14 -3.64
C MET A 24 5.27 13.81 -2.69
N VAL A 25 5.41 14.31 -1.47
CA VAL A 25 4.28 14.54 -0.56
C VAL A 25 4.08 16.04 -0.45
N ILE A 26 2.84 16.50 -0.61
CA ILE A 26 2.45 17.91 -0.52
C ILE A 26 1.65 18.15 0.75
N GLY A 27 1.88 19.31 1.37
CA GLY A 27 1.02 19.91 2.37
C GLY A 27 0.38 21.17 1.78
N VAL A 28 -0.92 21.34 2.01
CA VAL A 28 -1.71 22.44 1.47
C VAL A 28 -2.28 23.27 2.62
N GLY A 29 -2.03 24.58 2.56
CA GLY A 29 -2.39 25.51 3.63
C GLY A 29 -1.42 25.47 4.81
N GLU A 30 -1.54 26.45 5.70
CA GLU A 30 -0.57 26.75 6.76
C GLU A 30 -0.18 25.52 7.60
N LYS A 31 -1.18 24.80 8.14
CA LYS A 31 -0.96 23.65 9.04
C LYS A 31 -0.20 22.51 8.39
N GLU A 32 -0.58 22.13 7.16
CA GLU A 32 0.07 21.04 6.46
C GLU A 32 1.44 21.46 5.93
N CYS A 33 1.60 22.73 5.53
CA CYS A 33 2.90 23.27 5.13
C CYS A 33 3.90 23.22 6.28
N GLU A 34 3.51 23.67 7.47
CA GLU A 34 4.32 23.59 8.69
C GLU A 34 4.68 22.13 9.01
N TYR A 35 3.71 21.21 8.89
CA TYR A 35 3.95 19.79 9.09
C TYR A 35 5.01 19.23 8.12
N ILE A 36 4.93 19.57 6.83
CA ILE A 36 5.91 19.18 5.81
C ILE A 36 7.30 19.74 6.13
N GLU A 37 7.40 21.01 6.50
CA GLU A 37 8.65 21.67 6.88
C GLU A 37 9.30 20.98 8.08
N ASN A 38 8.53 20.71 9.13
CA ASN A 38 9.02 20.03 10.34
C ASN A 38 9.53 18.61 10.08
N ARG A 39 9.06 17.94 9.01
CA ARG A 39 9.54 16.61 8.62
C ARG A 39 10.81 16.63 7.77
N TYR A 40 11.20 17.76 7.20
CA TYR A 40 12.32 17.81 6.26
C TYR A 40 13.65 17.40 6.88
N ALA A 41 14.07 18.07 7.96
CA ALA A 41 15.38 17.84 8.59
C ALA A 41 15.61 16.36 9.00
N PRO A 42 14.73 15.70 9.78
CA PRO A 42 14.96 14.31 10.17
C PRO A 42 14.94 13.34 8.99
N PHE A 43 14.12 13.60 7.95
CA PHE A 43 14.08 12.73 6.77
C PHE A 43 15.29 12.95 5.85
N LYS A 44 15.83 14.17 5.78
CA LYS A 44 17.00 14.50 4.95
C LYS A 44 18.25 13.73 5.38
N GLU A 45 18.41 13.47 6.67
CA GLU A 45 19.49 12.64 7.20
C GLU A 45 19.44 11.21 6.65
N ILE A 46 18.23 10.66 6.48
CA ILE A 46 17.99 9.28 6.00
C ILE A 46 17.95 9.23 4.46
N PHE A 47 17.43 10.28 3.82
CA PHE A 47 17.24 10.40 2.38
C PHE A 47 18.00 11.62 1.84
N PRO A 48 19.29 11.49 1.51
CA PRO A 48 20.13 12.62 1.12
C PRO A 48 19.66 13.35 -0.15
N THR A 49 18.91 12.67 -1.02
CA THR A 49 18.35 13.24 -2.26
C THR A 49 17.06 14.04 -2.04
N LEU A 50 16.50 14.01 -0.82
CA LEU A 50 15.26 14.70 -0.47
C LEU A 50 15.43 16.22 -0.57
N GLN A 51 14.47 16.89 -1.18
CA GLN A 51 14.41 18.34 -1.30
C GLN A 51 13.12 18.83 -0.65
N ILE A 52 13.13 20.06 -0.17
CA ILE A 52 11.91 20.78 0.18
C ILE A 52 11.62 21.82 -0.90
N LEU A 53 10.40 21.82 -1.41
CA LEU A 53 9.96 22.74 -2.45
C LEU A 53 8.91 23.71 -1.92
N ASP A 54 9.00 24.96 -2.38
CA ASP A 54 7.93 25.94 -2.29
C ASP A 54 6.89 25.78 -3.40
N LYS A 55 5.81 26.56 -3.33
CA LYS A 55 4.72 26.53 -4.29
C LYS A 55 5.14 26.80 -5.74
N ASN A 56 6.10 27.70 -5.98
CA ASN A 56 6.58 28.01 -7.32
C ASN A 56 7.41 26.85 -7.88
N GLN A 57 8.28 26.27 -7.06
CA GLN A 57 9.07 25.10 -7.43
C GLN A 57 8.17 23.87 -7.67
N VAL A 58 7.10 23.68 -6.88
CA VAL A 58 6.09 22.65 -7.13
C VAL A 58 5.38 22.89 -8.47
N PHE A 59 5.09 24.15 -8.82
CA PHE A 59 4.50 24.49 -10.12
C PHE A 59 5.40 24.08 -11.30
N ASP A 60 6.71 24.29 -11.18
CA ASP A 60 7.67 23.95 -12.23
C ASP A 60 7.68 22.43 -12.52
N VAL A 61 7.69 21.62 -11.46
CA VAL A 61 7.80 20.16 -11.57
C VAL A 61 6.45 19.47 -11.76
N GLU A 62 5.36 19.97 -11.19
CA GLU A 62 4.02 19.38 -11.20
C GLU A 62 2.90 20.44 -11.26
N PRO A 63 2.73 21.12 -12.41
CA PRO A 63 1.89 22.33 -12.51
C PRO A 63 0.41 22.11 -12.18
N ASN A 64 -0.12 20.92 -12.46
CA ASN A 64 -1.52 20.61 -12.22
C ASN A 64 -1.85 20.49 -10.73
N VAL A 65 -0.85 20.25 -9.88
CA VAL A 65 -1.01 20.36 -8.42
C VAL A 65 -1.29 21.81 -8.04
N VAL A 66 -0.63 22.80 -8.64
CA VAL A 66 -0.79 24.21 -8.24
C VAL A 66 -2.00 24.88 -8.93
N LYS A 67 -2.25 24.59 -10.21
CA LYS A 67 -3.26 25.25 -11.06
C LYS A 67 -4.74 24.95 -10.73
N GLY A 68 -5.03 24.00 -9.86
CA GLY A 68 -6.40 23.63 -9.51
C GLY A 68 -7.30 23.35 -10.72
N ARG A 69 -8.63 23.52 -10.57
CA ARG A 69 -9.61 23.20 -11.64
C ARG A 69 -9.76 24.30 -12.70
N ASN A 70 -9.52 25.56 -12.35
CA ASN A 70 -9.78 26.71 -13.22
C ASN A 70 -8.51 27.18 -13.96
N ALA A 71 -7.46 26.35 -13.98
CA ALA A 71 -6.12 26.69 -14.47
C ALA A 71 -5.44 27.87 -13.74
N LEU A 72 -6.05 28.40 -12.67
CA LEU A 72 -5.51 29.47 -11.82
C LEU A 72 -4.75 28.87 -10.64
N HIS A 73 -3.67 29.52 -10.21
CA HIS A 73 -2.96 29.11 -9.01
C HIS A 73 -3.94 29.07 -7.84
N ARG A 74 -3.98 27.94 -7.11
CA ARG A 74 -4.76 27.84 -5.88
C ARG A 74 -4.34 28.94 -4.91
N PRO A 75 -5.25 29.49 -4.08
CA PRO A 75 -4.89 30.54 -3.13
C PRO A 75 -3.97 29.99 -2.02
N ASP A 76 -4.16 28.73 -1.61
CA ASP A 76 -3.44 28.11 -0.51
C ASP A 76 -1.94 28.01 -0.75
N ASP A 77 -1.16 28.14 0.32
CA ASP A 77 0.26 27.82 0.31
C ASP A 77 0.48 26.33 0.09
N ILE A 78 1.64 26.00 -0.47
CA ILE A 78 2.06 24.62 -0.72
C ILE A 78 3.51 24.48 -0.33
N ARG A 79 3.78 23.42 0.44
CA ARG A 79 5.12 22.87 0.65
C ARG A 79 5.14 21.43 0.22
N ALA A 80 6.27 20.98 -0.31
CA ALA A 80 6.45 19.59 -0.68
C ALA A 80 7.80 19.04 -0.21
N LEU A 81 7.80 17.78 0.26
CA LEU A 81 9.02 16.98 0.26
C LEU A 81 9.10 16.25 -1.07
N TYR A 82 10.20 16.44 -1.78
CA TYR A 82 10.36 16.05 -3.18
C TYR A 82 11.60 15.20 -3.39
N VAL A 83 11.50 14.21 -4.26
CA VAL A 83 12.63 13.44 -4.76
C VAL A 83 12.47 13.24 -6.25
N ASP A 84 13.53 13.47 -7.00
CA ASP A 84 13.59 13.24 -8.45
C ASP A 84 14.49 12.05 -8.81
N ASN A 85 14.30 11.52 -10.02
CA ASN A 85 15.14 10.52 -10.67
C ASN A 85 15.39 9.26 -9.82
N GLU A 86 14.38 8.86 -9.05
CA GLU A 86 14.37 7.61 -8.29
C GLU A 86 13.46 6.57 -8.92
N LEU A 87 13.72 5.28 -8.68
CA LEU A 87 12.79 4.21 -9.04
C LEU A 87 11.51 4.36 -8.22
N THR A 88 10.49 4.98 -8.83
CA THR A 88 9.21 5.28 -8.18
C THR A 88 8.14 4.29 -8.61
N THR A 89 8.16 3.84 -9.87
CA THR A 89 7.07 3.07 -10.45
C THR A 89 7.54 1.66 -10.77
N CYS A 90 6.74 0.64 -10.46
CA CYS A 90 7.10 -0.77 -10.61
C CYS A 90 5.91 -1.58 -11.15
N ASN A 91 6.16 -2.40 -12.17
CA ASN A 91 5.28 -3.47 -12.61
C ASN A 91 5.57 -4.68 -11.74
N PHE A 92 4.75 -4.87 -10.69
CA PHE A 92 4.93 -5.96 -9.75
C PHE A 92 4.72 -7.35 -10.37
N MET A 93 3.93 -7.46 -11.43
CA MET A 93 3.77 -8.72 -12.16
C MET A 93 5.07 -9.10 -12.85
N ALA A 94 5.63 -8.21 -13.68
CA ALA A 94 6.90 -8.45 -14.37
C ALA A 94 8.06 -8.68 -13.38
N LEU A 95 8.08 -7.94 -12.26
CA LEU A 95 9.04 -8.16 -11.20
C LEU A 95 8.92 -9.57 -10.59
N SER A 96 7.70 -10.03 -10.33
CA SER A 96 7.47 -11.36 -9.74
C SER A 96 7.93 -12.47 -10.68
N GLU A 97 7.66 -12.34 -11.99
CA GLU A 97 8.16 -13.26 -13.01
C GLU A 97 9.69 -13.26 -13.09
N TYR A 98 10.31 -12.07 -13.03
CA TYR A 98 11.76 -11.94 -13.01
C TYR A 98 12.38 -12.65 -11.80
N VAL A 99 11.82 -12.44 -10.60
CA VAL A 99 12.30 -13.09 -9.37
C VAL A 99 12.18 -14.61 -9.48
N MET A 100 11.10 -15.14 -10.04
CA MET A 100 10.93 -16.57 -10.27
C MET A 100 11.98 -17.15 -11.22
N LYS A 101 12.28 -16.44 -12.32
CA LYS A 101 13.34 -16.84 -13.27
C LYS A 101 14.71 -16.81 -12.60
N ALA A 102 15.02 -15.73 -11.90
CA ALA A 102 16.31 -15.55 -11.22
C ALA A 102 16.52 -16.55 -10.08
N ALA A 103 15.47 -16.95 -9.38
CA ALA A 103 15.56 -17.95 -8.32
C ALA A 103 15.84 -19.37 -8.83
N ASN A 104 15.60 -19.64 -10.11
CA ASN A 104 15.86 -20.93 -10.75
C ASN A 104 17.31 -21.04 -11.25
N HIS A 105 18.28 -20.91 -10.33
CA HIS A 105 19.71 -21.08 -10.59
C HIS A 105 20.33 -22.12 -9.64
N ASP A 106 21.50 -22.65 -10.02
CA ASP A 106 22.37 -23.48 -9.19
C ASP A 106 21.74 -24.73 -8.56
N GLY A 107 21.40 -25.74 -9.38
CA GLY A 107 21.13 -27.11 -8.92
C GLY A 107 19.95 -27.27 -7.94
N LYS A 108 19.19 -26.21 -7.70
CA LYS A 108 17.98 -26.19 -6.88
C LYS A 108 16.77 -26.22 -7.80
N GLU A 109 15.84 -27.11 -7.51
CA GLU A 109 14.57 -27.18 -8.22
C GLU A 109 13.57 -26.21 -7.58
N LEU A 110 13.16 -25.18 -8.31
CA LEU A 110 12.06 -24.31 -7.92
C LEU A 110 10.83 -24.66 -8.75
N ARG A 111 9.75 -25.08 -8.08
CA ARG A 111 8.48 -25.41 -8.72
C ARG A 111 7.37 -24.45 -8.28
N ALA A 112 6.87 -23.66 -9.21
CA ALA A 112 5.64 -22.89 -9.01
C ALA A 112 4.42 -23.82 -9.10
N MET A 113 3.60 -23.84 -8.06
CA MET A 113 2.37 -24.64 -8.01
C MET A 113 1.15 -23.72 -7.96
N LEU A 114 0.70 -23.27 -9.13
CA LEU A 114 -0.54 -22.51 -9.25
C LEU A 114 -1.76 -23.44 -9.02
N ASN A 115 -2.92 -22.87 -8.69
CA ASN A 115 -4.15 -23.61 -8.39
C ASN A 115 -3.98 -24.68 -7.28
N THR A 116 -2.98 -24.49 -6.41
CA THR A 116 -2.69 -25.37 -5.28
C THR A 116 -2.90 -24.59 -3.99
N GLU A 117 -4.11 -24.70 -3.45
CA GLU A 117 -4.51 -24.03 -2.22
C GLU A 117 -4.01 -24.82 -1.01
N VAL A 118 -3.24 -24.18 -0.13
CA VAL A 118 -2.86 -24.73 1.17
C VAL A 118 -4.03 -24.58 2.13
N LYS A 119 -4.55 -25.69 2.64
CA LYS A 119 -5.68 -25.72 3.57
C LYS A 119 -5.23 -25.76 5.02
N GLU A 120 -4.17 -26.51 5.30
CA GLU A 120 -3.68 -26.74 6.64
C GLU A 120 -2.18 -27.07 6.62
N VAL A 121 -1.47 -26.67 7.67
CA VAL A 121 -0.07 -27.06 7.89
C VAL A 121 0.07 -27.59 9.31
N LYS A 122 0.56 -28.82 9.45
CA LYS A 122 0.80 -29.49 10.74
C LYS A 122 2.27 -29.73 10.94
N ARG A 123 2.74 -29.60 12.18
CA ARG A 123 4.07 -30.03 12.56
C ARG A 123 4.05 -31.51 12.90
N GLU A 124 4.91 -32.27 12.23
CA GLU A 124 5.05 -33.72 12.36
C GLU A 124 6.53 -34.01 12.68
N GLY A 125 6.83 -34.19 13.97
CA GLY A 125 8.20 -34.30 14.48
C GLY A 125 9.08 -33.09 14.11
N ASN A 126 10.10 -33.34 13.29
CA ASN A 126 11.04 -32.33 12.80
C ASN A 126 10.68 -31.75 11.42
N THR A 127 9.48 -32.05 10.92
CA THR A 127 9.01 -31.63 9.59
C THR A 127 7.60 -31.05 9.67
N PHE A 128 7.10 -30.58 8.53
CA PHE A 128 5.75 -30.08 8.36
C PHE A 128 5.02 -30.86 7.26
N GLN A 129 3.78 -31.25 7.54
CA GLN A 129 2.82 -31.73 6.54
C GLN A 129 1.99 -30.56 6.05
N VAL A 130 2.06 -30.27 4.76
CA VAL A 130 1.31 -29.22 4.06
C VAL A 130 0.18 -29.89 3.30
N HIS A 131 -1.05 -29.72 3.80
CA HIS A 131 -2.26 -30.26 3.19
C HIS A 131 -2.81 -29.27 2.17
N THR A 132 -2.99 -29.74 0.93
CA THR A 132 -3.51 -28.91 -0.17
C THR A 132 -4.74 -29.53 -0.80
N ASN A 133 -5.41 -28.79 -1.69
CA ASN A 133 -6.43 -29.36 -2.57
C ASN A 133 -5.91 -30.42 -3.55
N ASN A 134 -4.59 -30.50 -3.75
CA ASN A 134 -3.94 -31.40 -4.72
C ASN A 134 -3.07 -32.47 -4.02
N GLY A 135 -3.32 -32.76 -2.74
CA GLY A 135 -2.60 -33.77 -1.96
C GLY A 135 -1.76 -33.18 -0.81
N ILE A 136 -0.95 -34.03 -0.20
CA ILE A 136 -0.12 -33.69 0.98
C ILE A 136 1.35 -33.63 0.56
N MET A 137 2.05 -32.58 0.99
CA MET A 137 3.49 -32.41 0.79
C MET A 137 4.21 -32.37 2.14
N ASN A 138 5.43 -32.92 2.18
CA ASN A 138 6.28 -32.86 3.37
C ASN A 138 7.39 -31.83 3.16
N ALA A 139 7.61 -30.96 4.14
CA ALA A 139 8.62 -29.92 4.09
C ALA A 139 9.41 -29.83 5.40
N LYS A 140 10.70 -29.53 5.32
CA LYS A 140 11.51 -29.22 6.52
C LYS A 140 11.24 -27.82 7.05
N PHE A 141 10.89 -26.90 6.16
CA PHE A 141 10.60 -25.50 6.46
C PHE A 141 9.40 -25.04 5.63
N VAL A 142 8.56 -24.21 6.23
CA VAL A 142 7.41 -23.59 5.56
C VAL A 142 7.48 -22.08 5.84
N VAL A 143 7.35 -21.28 4.78
CA VAL A 143 7.32 -19.82 4.87
C VAL A 143 5.96 -19.33 4.36
N PHE A 144 5.18 -18.69 5.22
CA PHE A 144 3.90 -18.09 4.84
C PHE A 144 4.12 -16.66 4.35
N SER A 145 4.07 -16.48 3.02
CA SER A 145 4.07 -15.16 2.36
C SER A 145 2.69 -14.84 1.78
N ALA A 146 1.63 -15.11 2.54
CA ALA A 146 0.23 -15.07 2.09
C ALA A 146 -0.51 -13.79 2.49
N CYS A 147 0.22 -12.68 2.65
CA CYS A 147 -0.33 -11.40 3.11
C CYS A 147 -1.17 -11.58 4.39
N GLY A 148 -2.41 -11.08 4.43
CA GLY A 148 -3.30 -11.18 5.59
C GLY A 148 -3.65 -12.61 6.02
N TYR A 149 -3.55 -13.59 5.13
CA TYR A 149 -3.77 -15.01 5.46
C TYR A 149 -2.61 -15.65 6.21
N SER A 150 -1.44 -15.01 6.25
CA SER A 150 -0.26 -15.56 6.96
C SER A 150 -0.55 -15.71 8.46
N LEU A 151 -1.28 -14.76 9.05
CA LEU A 151 -1.69 -14.83 10.46
C LEU A 151 -2.71 -15.96 10.69
N LEU A 152 -3.64 -16.19 9.76
CA LEU A 152 -4.59 -17.30 9.83
C LEU A 152 -3.87 -18.64 9.95
N PHE A 153 -2.84 -18.88 9.13
CA PHE A 153 -2.06 -20.11 9.22
C PHE A 153 -1.25 -20.21 10.52
N ALA A 154 -0.64 -19.10 10.96
CA ALA A 154 0.07 -19.06 12.24
C ALA A 154 -0.85 -19.40 13.42
N GLN A 155 -2.06 -18.83 13.46
CA GLN A 155 -3.04 -19.07 14.52
C GLN A 155 -3.57 -20.50 14.50
N ARG A 156 -3.80 -21.10 13.33
CA ARG A 156 -4.13 -22.54 13.20
C ARG A 156 -3.03 -23.44 13.76
N MET A 157 -1.78 -22.98 13.74
CA MET A 157 -0.64 -23.65 14.34
C MET A 157 -0.40 -23.26 15.82
N GLY A 158 -1.30 -22.47 16.43
CA GLY A 158 -1.20 -22.03 17.83
C GLY A 158 -0.26 -20.86 18.09
N VAL A 159 0.16 -20.13 17.05
CA VAL A 159 1.11 -19.01 17.14
C VAL A 159 0.41 -17.69 16.86
N GLY A 160 0.73 -16.65 17.65
CA GLY A 160 0.25 -15.29 17.41
C GLY A 160 -1.26 -15.10 17.62
N LEU A 161 -1.83 -15.83 18.59
CA LEU A 161 -3.26 -15.79 18.93
C LEU A 161 -3.68 -14.42 19.47
N GLU A 162 -2.73 -13.63 19.96
CA GLU A 162 -2.91 -12.27 20.47
C GLU A 162 -2.93 -11.18 19.39
N TYR A 163 -2.65 -11.55 18.14
CA TYR A 163 -2.62 -10.63 17.01
C TYR A 163 -3.91 -10.73 16.19
N SER A 164 -4.26 -9.61 15.57
CA SER A 164 -5.26 -9.56 14.50
C SER A 164 -4.70 -8.78 13.32
N VAL A 165 -5.13 -9.17 12.12
CA VAL A 165 -4.86 -8.44 10.87
C VAL A 165 -6.17 -7.85 10.39
N LEU A 166 -6.20 -6.52 10.33
CA LEU A 166 -7.30 -5.81 9.70
C LEU A 166 -7.01 -5.66 8.21
N SER A 167 -7.85 -6.29 7.38
CA SER A 167 -7.81 -6.11 5.92
C SER A 167 -8.51 -4.81 5.55
N VAL A 168 -7.77 -3.91 4.91
CA VAL A 168 -8.19 -2.54 4.59
C VAL A 168 -8.23 -2.42 3.07
N ALA A 169 -9.41 -2.14 2.51
CA ALA A 169 -9.61 -2.11 1.06
C ALA A 169 -9.55 -0.67 0.52
N GLY A 170 -8.60 -0.38 -0.36
CA GLY A 170 -8.56 0.90 -1.09
C GLY A 170 -9.44 0.89 -2.34
N SER A 171 -9.91 2.06 -2.76
CA SER A 171 -10.50 2.25 -4.09
C SER A 171 -9.48 2.90 -5.03
N PHE A 172 -9.41 2.35 -6.25
CA PHE A 172 -8.47 2.76 -7.29
C PHE A 172 -9.25 3.24 -8.50
N TYR A 173 -8.88 4.40 -9.02
CA TYR A 173 -9.50 5.04 -10.17
C TYR A 173 -8.46 5.29 -11.24
N PHE A 174 -8.86 5.16 -12.50
CA PHE A 174 -8.06 5.61 -13.62
C PHE A 174 -8.51 7.01 -14.05
N ALA A 175 -7.58 7.93 -14.20
CA ALA A 175 -7.81 9.29 -14.68
C ALA A 175 -6.90 9.61 -15.87
N PRO A 176 -7.18 10.59 -16.74
CA PRO A 176 -6.25 11.01 -17.79
C PRO A 176 -4.83 11.28 -17.25
N ASN A 177 -3.80 11.13 -18.08
CA ASN A 177 -2.41 11.44 -17.68
C ASN A 177 -2.21 12.93 -17.43
N ILE A 178 -2.45 13.35 -16.18
CA ILE A 178 -2.38 14.74 -15.73
C ILE A 178 -1.23 14.98 -14.73
N LEU A 179 -0.63 13.92 -14.20
CA LEU A 179 0.50 14.02 -13.27
C LEU A 179 1.78 13.57 -13.97
N ARG A 180 2.87 14.30 -13.74
CA ARG A 180 4.22 13.94 -14.24
C ARG A 180 4.92 12.94 -13.32
N GLY A 181 4.53 12.86 -12.05
CA GLY A 181 5.05 11.89 -11.10
C GLY A 181 4.07 11.51 -9.99
N LYS A 182 4.61 10.88 -8.95
CA LYS A 182 3.80 10.49 -7.79
C LYS A 182 3.54 11.67 -6.87
N VAL A 183 2.28 11.89 -6.51
CA VAL A 183 1.87 12.98 -5.63
C VAL A 183 1.01 12.43 -4.50
N TYR A 184 1.52 12.54 -3.29
CA TYR A 184 0.84 12.15 -2.06
C TYR A 184 0.40 13.38 -1.29
N THR A 185 -0.74 13.29 -0.61
CA THR A 185 -1.18 14.28 0.37
C THR A 185 -0.72 13.90 1.78
N VAL A 186 -0.72 14.86 2.70
CA VAL A 186 -0.49 14.59 4.13
C VAL A 186 -1.48 13.55 4.62
N GLN A 187 -0.96 12.45 5.16
CA GLN A 187 -1.78 11.37 5.69
C GLN A 187 -2.19 11.66 7.14
N ASN A 188 -3.41 11.27 7.50
CA ASN A 188 -3.84 11.27 8.89
C ASN A 188 -3.18 10.10 9.63
N PRO A 189 -2.37 10.32 10.69
CA PRO A 189 -1.70 9.24 11.42
C PRO A 189 -2.65 8.19 12.01
N ALA A 190 -3.90 8.55 12.31
CA ALA A 190 -4.91 7.62 12.81
C ALA A 190 -5.45 6.68 11.72
N VAL A 191 -5.42 7.11 10.46
CA VAL A 191 -5.87 6.35 9.28
C VAL A 191 -4.93 6.62 8.09
N PRO A 192 -3.68 6.14 8.13
CA PRO A 192 -2.58 6.62 7.28
C PRO A 192 -2.67 6.24 5.78
N PHE A 193 -3.81 5.73 5.34
CA PHE A 193 -4.06 5.19 4.00
C PHE A 193 -5.32 5.77 3.34
N ALA A 194 -5.98 6.71 4.01
CA ALA A 194 -7.26 7.26 3.55
C ALA A 194 -7.07 8.43 2.56
N ALA A 195 -5.95 9.15 2.64
CA ALA A 195 -5.81 10.39 1.89
C ALA A 195 -5.44 10.13 0.43
N ILE A 196 -6.00 10.99 -0.43
CA ILE A 196 -5.92 10.83 -1.88
C ILE A 196 -4.47 10.98 -2.34
N HIS A 197 -4.05 10.10 -3.24
CA HIS A 197 -2.75 10.19 -3.90
C HIS A 197 -2.86 9.73 -5.36
N GLY A 198 -1.97 10.27 -6.18
CA GLY A 198 -1.92 10.03 -7.62
C GLY A 198 -0.58 9.45 -8.05
N ASP A 199 -0.63 8.45 -8.91
CA ASP A 199 0.53 7.73 -9.42
C ASP A 199 0.49 7.59 -10.94
N PRO A 200 1.63 7.77 -11.63
CA PRO A 200 1.74 7.42 -13.04
C PRO A 200 1.59 5.90 -13.22
N ASP A 201 0.84 5.48 -14.24
CA ASP A 201 0.77 4.10 -14.67
C ASP A 201 2.05 3.73 -15.45
N ILE A 202 2.65 2.58 -15.11
CA ILE A 202 3.85 2.08 -15.78
C ILE A 202 3.58 1.63 -17.23
N HIS A 203 2.32 1.32 -17.55
CA HIS A 203 1.90 0.85 -18.86
C HIS A 203 1.42 1.96 -19.79
N ALA A 204 1.33 3.21 -19.31
CA ALA A 204 0.78 4.34 -20.07
C ALA A 204 1.51 4.65 -21.38
N ASP A 205 2.78 4.25 -21.55
CA ASP A 205 3.55 4.52 -22.78
C ASP A 205 3.35 3.46 -23.88
N ASN A 206 2.77 2.30 -23.57
CA ASN A 206 2.53 1.22 -24.53
C ASN A 206 1.14 1.29 -25.17
N ILE A 207 0.42 2.39 -24.95
CA ILE A 207 -0.93 2.61 -25.45
C ILE A 207 -0.85 3.75 -26.50
N PRO A 208 -1.34 3.55 -27.75
CA PRO A 208 -1.34 4.58 -28.78
C PRO A 208 -1.98 5.89 -28.29
N ASP A 209 -1.48 7.05 -28.72
CA ASP A 209 -1.95 8.40 -28.33
C ASP A 209 -3.46 8.64 -28.52
N SER A 210 -4.14 7.76 -29.27
CA SER A 210 -5.60 7.79 -29.50
C SER A 210 -6.43 7.17 -28.37
N VAL A 211 -5.82 6.53 -27.38
CA VAL A 211 -6.49 5.96 -26.21
C VAL A 211 -6.16 6.83 -25.00
N PRO A 212 -7.14 7.19 -24.15
CA PRO A 212 -6.86 7.95 -22.93
C PRO A 212 -5.73 7.30 -22.12
N ARG A 213 -4.64 8.03 -21.87
CA ARG A 213 -3.58 7.59 -20.95
C ARG A 213 -4.11 7.63 -19.52
N HIS A 214 -3.78 6.67 -18.67
CA HIS A 214 -4.36 6.59 -17.34
C HIS A 214 -3.33 6.82 -16.20
N CYS A 215 -3.69 7.60 -15.18
CA CYS A 215 -3.06 7.69 -13.86
C CYS A 215 -3.91 6.92 -12.85
N HIS A 216 -3.28 6.27 -11.88
CA HIS A 216 -3.99 5.71 -10.73
C HIS A 216 -4.22 6.79 -9.69
N CYS A 217 -5.47 7.04 -9.34
CA CYS A 217 -5.87 7.85 -8.20
C CYS A 217 -6.46 6.93 -7.13
N HIS A 218 -5.94 7.05 -5.92
CA HIS A 218 -6.44 6.31 -4.76
C HIS A 218 -7.33 7.25 -3.97
N CYS A 219 -8.54 6.84 -3.66
CA CYS A 219 -9.44 7.63 -2.81
C CYS A 219 -10.21 6.70 -1.89
N TRP A 220 -10.20 6.99 -0.59
CA TRP A 220 -11.17 6.42 0.32
C TRP A 220 -12.41 7.31 0.30
N LYS A 221 -13.57 6.73 -0.08
CA LYS A 221 -14.83 7.28 0.41
C LYS A 221 -14.94 6.87 1.87
N ASP A 222 -15.19 7.83 2.75
CA ASP A 222 -15.50 7.63 4.17
C ASP A 222 -16.73 6.72 4.34
N THR A 223 -16.52 5.42 4.18
CA THR A 223 -17.53 4.40 4.38
C THR A 223 -16.85 3.23 5.06
N ILE A 224 -16.42 3.44 6.30
CA ILE A 224 -16.29 2.34 7.26
C ILE A 224 -17.73 1.97 7.66
N CYS A 225 -18.49 1.34 6.77
CA CYS A 225 -19.77 0.72 7.10
C CYS A 225 -20.15 -0.31 6.03
N GLU A 226 -20.71 -1.43 6.49
CA GLU A 226 -21.27 -2.56 5.72
C GLU A 226 -20.29 -3.63 5.24
N ALA A 227 -19.58 -4.27 6.17
CA ALA A 227 -19.16 -5.66 5.94
C ALA A 227 -19.09 -6.55 7.18
N TYR A 228 -19.83 -6.31 8.27
CA TYR A 228 -20.06 -7.36 9.29
C TYR A 228 -21.40 -7.18 9.99
N PRO A 229 -22.30 -8.20 10.00
CA PRO A 229 -23.44 -8.20 10.90
C PRO A 229 -22.96 -8.42 12.34
N THR A 230 -23.40 -7.53 13.23
CA THR A 230 -23.59 -7.78 14.67
C THR A 230 -22.43 -8.44 15.43
N SER A 231 -21.42 -7.66 15.84
CA SER A 231 -20.71 -7.87 17.14
C SER A 231 -19.56 -6.89 17.38
N LEU A 232 -19.76 -5.58 17.18
CA LEU A 232 -18.84 -4.57 17.73
C LEU A 232 -19.67 -3.33 18.08
N GLY A 233 -20.06 -3.26 19.35
CA GLY A 233 -20.79 -2.12 19.89
C GLY A 233 -19.90 -0.87 19.94
N CYS A 234 -20.47 0.24 19.49
CA CYS A 234 -20.17 1.61 19.87
C CYS A 234 -18.77 2.16 19.50
N LEU A 235 -18.64 2.65 18.27
CA LEU A 235 -17.80 3.82 17.96
C LEU A 235 -18.74 4.93 17.48
N ASN A 236 -19.02 5.88 18.37
CA ASN A 236 -19.80 7.07 18.05
C ASN A 236 -19.02 7.94 17.05
N LEU A 237 -19.58 8.15 15.87
CA LEU A 237 -19.06 9.04 14.83
C LEU A 237 -19.60 10.46 15.04
N ILE A 238 -18.70 11.46 15.00
CA ILE A 238 -19.03 12.89 14.98
C ILE A 238 -19.35 13.28 13.52
N PRO A 239 -20.49 13.91 13.21
CA PRO A 239 -20.85 14.28 11.84
C PRO A 239 -20.17 15.59 11.41
N GLY A 240 -19.57 15.61 10.21
CA GLY A 240 -18.90 16.81 9.70
C GLY A 240 -18.31 16.73 8.29
N SER A 241 -19.20 16.77 7.28
CA SER A 241 -19.10 17.65 6.10
C SER A 241 -18.56 17.14 4.73
N TRP A 242 -19.36 17.53 3.71
CA TRP A 242 -19.16 17.72 2.26
C TRP A 242 -19.10 16.51 1.28
N GLN A 243 -20.25 16.31 0.61
CA GLN A 243 -20.40 15.56 -0.64
C GLN A 243 -19.63 16.24 -1.80
N CYS A 244 -18.89 15.44 -2.57
CA CYS A 244 -18.53 15.78 -3.95
C CYS A 244 -18.92 14.61 -4.86
N THR A 245 -19.96 14.83 -5.67
CA THR A 245 -20.39 13.95 -6.76
C THR A 245 -19.45 14.11 -7.96
N TRP A 246 -18.81 13.02 -8.38
CA TRP A 246 -18.26 12.89 -9.73
C TRP A 246 -18.88 11.65 -10.39
N THR A 247 -19.61 11.89 -11.47
CA THR A 247 -20.11 10.88 -12.39
C THR A 247 -18.95 10.35 -13.22
N CYS A 248 -18.34 9.24 -12.79
CA CYS A 248 -17.39 8.50 -13.61
C CYS A 248 -18.13 7.31 -14.26
N SER A 249 -18.50 7.46 -15.53
CA SER A 249 -18.98 6.37 -16.36
C SER A 249 -17.82 5.41 -16.65
N ARG A 250 -17.97 4.14 -16.23
CA ARG A 250 -17.02 3.00 -16.34
C ARG A 250 -16.12 2.77 -15.12
N THR A 251 -16.72 2.19 -14.10
CA THR A 251 -15.99 1.45 -13.06
C THR A 251 -15.44 0.16 -13.67
N VAL A 252 -14.14 0.13 -14.01
CA VAL A 252 -13.45 -1.14 -14.27
C VAL A 252 -12.94 -1.65 -12.93
N ARG A 253 -13.58 -2.70 -12.40
CA ARG A 253 -13.11 -3.38 -11.18
C ARG A 253 -11.87 -4.20 -11.52
N TYR A 254 -10.68 -3.63 -11.37
CA TYR A 254 -9.49 -4.44 -11.19
C TYR A 254 -9.38 -4.83 -9.72
N ALA A 255 -9.48 -6.14 -9.45
CA ALA A 255 -9.10 -6.71 -8.16
C ALA A 255 -7.57 -6.79 -8.08
N SER A 256 -6.91 -5.63 -8.00
CA SER A 256 -5.53 -5.54 -7.54
C SER A 256 -5.59 -5.18 -6.05
N THR A 257 -5.71 -6.19 -5.21
CA THR A 257 -5.62 -6.04 -3.76
C THR A 257 -4.19 -5.65 -3.37
N CYS A 258 -3.88 -4.35 -3.39
CA CYS A 258 -2.88 -3.81 -2.49
C CYS A 258 -3.48 -3.83 -1.07
N LEU A 259 -3.32 -4.95 -0.37
CA LEU A 259 -3.61 -5.03 1.06
C LEU A 259 -2.42 -4.45 1.83
N GLU A 260 -2.65 -3.36 2.54
CA GLU A 260 -1.71 -2.89 3.56
C GLU A 260 -2.18 -3.37 4.94
N ILE A 261 -1.27 -4.05 5.65
CA ILE A 261 -1.55 -4.78 6.89
C ILE A 261 -1.26 -3.89 8.08
N CYS A 262 -2.27 -3.66 8.93
CA CYS A 262 -2.06 -3.12 10.28
C CYS A 262 -2.20 -4.27 11.28
N CYS A 263 -1.10 -4.63 11.95
CA CYS A 263 -1.12 -5.62 13.03
C CYS A 263 -1.55 -4.94 14.33
N LEU A 264 -2.73 -5.28 14.82
CA LEU A 264 -3.20 -4.83 16.12
C LEU A 264 -2.96 -5.94 17.15
N LYS A 265 -2.27 -5.61 18.23
CA LYS A 265 -2.16 -6.47 19.41
C LYS A 265 -3.37 -6.19 20.30
N SER A 266 -4.08 -7.22 20.75
CA SER A 266 -5.13 -7.01 21.76
C SER A 266 -4.49 -6.41 23.01
N ARG A 267 -4.97 -5.24 23.45
CA ARG A 267 -4.55 -4.69 24.75
C ARG A 267 -5.06 -5.65 25.82
N ASP A 268 -4.14 -6.23 26.58
CA ASP A 268 -4.45 -6.87 27.85
C ASP A 268 -5.22 -5.86 28.69
N SER A 269 -6.43 -6.23 29.10
CA SER A 269 -7.27 -5.42 29.97
C SER A 269 -6.63 -5.43 31.37
N PRO A 270 -6.23 -4.30 31.96
CA PRO A 270 -5.70 -4.31 33.31
C PRO A 270 -6.87 -4.42 34.31
N GLY A 271 -6.82 -5.48 35.10
CA GLY A 271 -7.36 -5.64 36.46
C GLY A 271 -8.64 -4.90 36.85
N CYS A 272 -9.71 -5.66 37.09
CA CYS A 272 -10.61 -5.38 38.21
C CYS A 272 -10.56 -6.58 39.17
N SER A 273 -9.83 -6.41 40.27
CA SER A 273 -9.64 -7.41 41.32
C SER A 273 -10.89 -7.58 42.18
N SER A 274 -11.33 -8.84 42.29
CA SER A 274 -12.04 -9.50 43.39
C SER A 274 -12.78 -8.64 44.45
N SER A 275 -14.08 -8.90 44.59
CA SER A 275 -14.75 -8.96 45.89
C SER A 275 -15.38 -10.35 46.10
N ARG A 276 -14.98 -10.99 47.20
CA ARG A 276 -15.39 -12.31 47.68
C ARG A 276 -16.90 -12.49 47.84
N MET A 277 -17.39 -13.71 47.62
CA MET A 277 -18.17 -14.44 48.63
C MET A 277 -17.84 -15.94 48.58
N ARG A 278 -17.56 -16.50 49.77
CA ARG A 278 -17.21 -17.91 50.03
C ARG A 278 -18.47 -18.79 50.04
N ALA A 279 -18.28 -20.08 49.76
CA ALA A 279 -19.02 -21.13 50.44
C ALA A 279 -18.06 -22.27 50.83
N LYS A 280 -17.89 -22.40 52.15
CA LYS A 280 -17.24 -23.45 52.98
C LYS A 280 -15.85 -23.94 52.60
#